data_AF-B5GAH8-F1
#
_entry.id   AF-B5GAH8-F1
#
_cell.length_a   1.000
_cell.length_b   1.000
_cell.length_c   1.000
_cell.angle_alpha   90.00
_cell.angle_beta   90.00
_cell.angle_gamma   90.00
#
_symmetry.space_group_name_H-M   'P 1'
#
loop_
_entity.id
_entity.type
_entity.pdbx_description
1 polymer ?
#
loop_
_entity_poly.entity_id
_entity_poly.type
_entity_poly.pdbx_seq_one_letter_code
_entity_poly.pdbx_strand_id
1 'polypeptide(L)'
;MRYDSILDTIGQTPLVRIDPAVHGLRSTELYAKLEFFNPFGSVKDRAAWGMARPAIGEAAGRGAEVVELSSGNTAKALAVIASMHGLGFRSVTNRMKIPEVKELLLLLGAEIEELPGQSECLDPTDTEDPLTRFHRELSAPGGSFLHTDQYFNPANARAHEEGTGPEIIADLGGRAPDWFVAGVGTAGSSSGVARALRAAEGNVRVLGLVAEKSDFVPGIRNLDEVQEVGLFDPATYDLIEAVGSLDAIDGMVELIRRCGILAGPTGGAAYHGAVRRLREVEASEPERARTAVFVVCDRVESYLSYVRARRPELLGATASLAARTAASVGEEERAGVRRMPVAEAQKWLLHEQPLVVDLRGPHAYAAQHIEGSVNIADELFAELLRGGLPFSKSRPVLLACPVGEKSVGYAAVLTRMGHPDVRSLDGGVIAWRDAGAPLVRE
;
A
#
# COMPACT_ATOMS: atom_id res chain seq x y z
N MET A 1 12.92 -2.15 31.95
CA MET A 1 12.91 -0.73 31.55
C MET A 1 11.59 -0.13 32.02
N ARG A 2 11.57 1.15 32.41
CA ARG A 2 10.37 1.90 32.80
C ARG A 2 10.29 3.15 31.92
N TYR A 3 9.11 3.45 31.40
CA TYR A 3 8.82 4.60 30.53
C TYR A 3 7.63 5.36 31.12
N ASP A 4 7.55 6.67 30.87
CA ASP A 4 6.45 7.52 31.34
C ASP A 4 5.31 7.62 30.31
N SER A 5 5.63 7.49 29.02
CA SER A 5 4.68 7.40 27.93
C SER A 5 5.01 6.23 27.00
N ILE A 6 3.97 5.68 26.35
CA ILE A 6 4.17 4.71 25.27
C ILE A 6 4.95 5.33 24.09
N LEU A 7 4.85 6.65 23.89
CA LEU A 7 5.61 7.37 22.86
C LEU A 7 7.12 7.33 23.11
N ASP A 8 7.56 7.16 24.36
CA ASP A 8 8.98 7.03 24.71
C ASP A 8 9.56 5.66 24.32
N THR A 9 8.69 4.71 23.92
CA THR A 9 9.09 3.39 23.41
C THR A 9 9.21 3.36 21.89
N ILE A 10 8.94 4.48 21.20
CA ILE A 10 9.19 4.61 19.77
C ILE A 10 10.71 4.63 19.53
N GLY A 11 11.18 3.68 18.74
CA GLY A 11 12.58 3.47 18.42
C GLY A 11 13.26 2.38 19.25
N GLN A 12 14.60 2.37 19.20
CA GLN A 12 15.43 1.32 19.80
C GLN A 12 14.98 -0.09 19.39
N THR A 13 14.68 -0.25 18.10
CA THR A 13 14.15 -1.49 17.55
C THR A 13 15.27 -2.51 17.29
N PRO A 14 15.03 -3.82 17.38
CA PRO A 14 16.09 -4.81 17.20
C PRO A 14 16.69 -4.83 15.78
N LEU A 15 18.01 -5.01 15.68
CA LEU A 15 18.71 -5.44 14.46
C LEU A 15 19.01 -6.94 14.56
N VAL A 16 18.45 -7.74 13.66
CA VAL A 16 18.53 -9.22 13.73
C VAL A 16 19.24 -9.78 12.52
N ARG A 17 20.27 -10.60 12.74
CA ARG A 17 20.98 -11.31 11.67
C ARG A 17 20.09 -12.40 11.06
N ILE A 18 20.01 -12.46 9.74
CA ILE A 18 19.35 -13.55 9.02
C ILE A 18 20.35 -14.70 8.86
N ASP A 19 19.90 -15.94 9.09
CA ASP A 19 20.76 -17.11 8.96
C ASP A 19 21.21 -17.31 7.49
N PRO A 20 22.52 -17.45 7.21
CA PRO A 20 23.04 -17.75 5.88
C PRO A 20 22.42 -18.97 5.21
N ALA A 21 21.98 -19.98 5.97
CA ALA A 21 21.28 -21.14 5.43
C ALA A 21 19.91 -20.79 4.84
N VAL A 22 19.32 -19.64 5.22
CA VAL A 22 18.06 -19.14 4.67
C VAL A 22 18.29 -18.41 3.35
N HIS A 23 19.17 -17.42 3.34
CA HIS A 23 19.38 -16.57 2.15
C HIS A 23 20.40 -17.11 1.13
N GLY A 24 21.32 -17.98 1.54
CA GLY A 24 22.31 -18.63 0.67
C GLY A 24 23.43 -17.71 0.15
N LEU A 25 23.63 -16.54 0.77
CA LEU A 25 24.77 -15.66 0.48
C LEU A 25 25.98 -16.15 1.28
N ARG A 26 27.17 -16.08 0.70
CA ARG A 26 28.39 -16.69 1.24
C ARG A 26 29.33 -15.69 1.92
N SER A 27 29.39 -14.47 1.39
CA SER A 27 30.31 -13.42 1.85
C SER A 27 29.58 -12.17 2.38
N THR A 28 28.26 -12.24 2.52
CA THR A 28 27.44 -11.14 3.05
C THR A 28 26.75 -11.52 4.35
N GLU A 29 27.00 -10.76 5.41
CA GLU A 29 26.17 -10.76 6.60
C GLU A 29 24.94 -9.88 6.38
N LEU A 30 23.76 -10.51 6.37
CA LEU A 30 22.49 -9.83 6.15
C LEU A 30 21.74 -9.63 7.46
N TYR A 31 21.36 -8.39 7.75
CA TYR A 31 20.62 -8.00 8.96
C TYR A 31 19.27 -7.36 8.61
N ALA A 32 18.27 -7.61 9.45
CA ALA A 32 16.94 -7.04 9.39
C ALA A 32 16.73 -6.04 10.52
N LYS A 33 16.45 -4.78 10.20
CA LYS A 33 16.04 -3.76 11.18
C LYS A 33 14.52 -3.87 11.41
N LEU A 34 14.13 -4.35 12.59
CA LEU A 34 12.76 -4.78 12.87
C LEU A 34 11.88 -3.65 13.39
N GLU A 35 11.52 -2.72 12.50
CA GLU A 35 10.73 -1.53 12.84
C GLU A 35 9.28 -1.84 13.27
N PHE A 36 8.80 -3.06 13.08
CA PHE A 36 7.51 -3.49 13.64
C PHE A 36 7.49 -3.66 15.16
N PHE A 37 8.64 -3.49 15.84
CA PHE A 37 8.73 -3.45 17.30
C PHE A 37 8.38 -2.08 17.91
N ASN A 38 8.22 -1.03 17.09
CA ASN A 38 7.62 0.21 17.57
C ASN A 38 6.21 -0.07 18.15
N PRO A 39 5.73 0.75 19.12
CA PRO A 39 4.55 0.41 19.93
C PRO A 39 3.24 0.29 19.15
N PHE A 40 3.09 1.00 18.03
CA PHE A 40 1.93 0.91 17.14
C PHE A 40 2.17 -0.06 15.98
N GLY A 41 3.32 -0.73 15.98
CA GLY A 41 3.62 -1.90 15.18
C GLY A 41 4.26 -1.59 13.82
N SER A 42 4.81 -0.39 13.61
CA SER A 42 5.45 -0.07 12.33
C SER A 42 6.56 0.98 12.37
N VAL A 43 7.32 1.07 11.27
CA VAL A 43 8.28 2.15 11.00
C VAL A 43 7.64 3.55 11.02
N LYS A 44 6.33 3.65 10.77
CA LYS A 44 5.64 4.95 10.66
C LYS A 44 5.39 5.61 12.00
N ASP A 45 5.55 4.90 13.10
CA ASP A 45 5.48 5.45 14.45
C ASP A 45 6.51 6.57 14.63
N ARG A 46 7.73 6.37 14.09
CA ARG A 46 8.79 7.39 14.08
C ARG A 46 8.42 8.61 13.28
N ALA A 47 7.97 8.42 12.04
CA ALA A 47 7.61 9.50 11.15
C ALA A 47 6.42 10.30 11.71
N ALA A 48 5.35 9.62 12.11
CA ALA A 48 4.16 10.24 12.67
C ALA A 48 4.49 11.04 13.94
N TRP A 49 5.24 10.46 14.87
CA TRP A 49 5.65 11.17 16.08
C TRP A 49 6.61 12.34 15.77
N GLY A 50 7.60 12.13 14.90
CA GLY A 50 8.53 13.17 14.49
C GLY A 50 7.84 14.39 13.87
N MET A 51 6.82 14.17 13.04
CA MET A 51 6.04 15.24 12.40
C MET A 51 5.04 15.90 13.36
N ALA A 52 4.34 15.13 14.20
CA ALA A 52 3.28 15.65 15.06
C ALA A 52 3.81 16.31 16.35
N ARG A 53 4.88 15.77 16.94
CA ARG A 53 5.41 16.17 18.25
C ARG A 53 5.59 17.68 18.44
N PRO A 54 6.11 18.46 17.46
CA PRO A 54 6.32 19.90 17.65
C PRO A 54 5.04 20.71 17.86
N ALA A 55 3.90 20.24 17.34
CA ALA A 55 2.66 21.02 17.28
C ALA A 55 1.47 20.36 17.99
N ILE A 56 1.54 19.07 18.32
CA ILE A 56 0.39 18.32 18.87
C ILE A 56 -0.15 18.88 20.19
N GLY A 57 0.72 19.40 21.07
CA GLY A 57 0.30 20.00 22.34
C GLY A 57 -0.44 21.33 22.14
N GLU A 58 0.01 22.16 21.20
CA GLU A 58 -0.68 23.41 20.83
C GLU A 58 -2.01 23.10 20.14
N ALA A 59 -2.02 22.13 19.22
CA ALA A 59 -3.24 21.65 18.56
C ALA A 59 -4.28 21.17 19.58
N ALA A 60 -3.83 20.42 20.60
CA ALA A 60 -4.67 20.00 21.73
C ALA A 60 -5.25 21.18 22.51
N GLY A 61 -4.43 22.18 22.82
CA GLY A 61 -4.87 23.40 23.51
C GLY A 61 -5.94 24.19 22.74
N ARG A 62 -5.97 24.08 21.40
CA ARG A 62 -6.99 24.71 20.54
C ARG A 62 -8.20 23.80 20.24
N GLY A 63 -8.14 22.52 20.58
CA GLY A 63 -9.14 21.53 20.17
C GLY A 63 -9.16 21.29 18.65
N ALA A 64 -8.00 21.35 18.00
CA ALA A 64 -7.86 21.09 16.57
C ALA A 64 -8.00 19.58 16.25
N GLU A 65 -8.43 19.25 15.04
CA GLU A 65 -8.47 17.88 14.52
C GLU A 65 -7.15 17.55 13.78
N VAL A 66 -6.61 16.34 13.96
CA VAL A 66 -5.45 15.90 13.20
C VAL A 66 -5.92 15.33 11.86
N VAL A 67 -5.30 15.74 10.77
CA VAL A 67 -5.66 15.28 9.42
C VAL A 67 -4.43 14.78 8.70
N GLU A 68 -4.56 13.70 7.94
CA GLU A 68 -3.48 13.21 7.08
C GLU A 68 -4.01 12.55 5.80
N LEU A 69 -3.30 12.76 4.70
CA LEU A 69 -3.54 12.10 3.42
C LEU A 69 -2.86 10.73 3.44
N SER A 70 -3.50 9.75 4.11
CA SER A 70 -2.95 8.40 4.27
C SER A 70 -4.01 7.35 4.52
N SER A 71 -3.86 6.21 3.86
CA SER A 71 -4.64 4.98 4.04
C SER A 71 -3.86 3.86 4.80
N GLY A 72 -2.77 4.20 5.49
CA GLY A 72 -1.81 3.19 5.95
C GLY A 72 -1.31 3.36 7.38
N ASN A 73 -0.09 2.84 7.62
CA ASN A 73 0.54 2.86 8.94
C ASN A 73 0.76 4.28 9.51
N THR A 74 0.93 5.30 8.66
CA THR A 74 1.02 6.71 9.12
C THR A 74 -0.30 7.15 9.74
N ALA A 75 -1.43 6.91 9.06
CA ALA A 75 -2.76 7.20 9.60
C ALA A 75 -3.00 6.45 10.93
N LYS A 76 -2.62 5.18 11.01
CA LYS A 76 -2.73 4.39 12.25
C LYS A 76 -1.96 5.04 13.40
N ALA A 77 -0.70 5.41 13.19
CA ALA A 77 0.11 6.03 14.23
C ALA A 77 -0.42 7.42 14.63
N LEU A 78 -0.85 8.23 13.67
CA LEU A 78 -1.43 9.55 13.93
C LEU A 78 -2.78 9.47 14.65
N ALA A 79 -3.64 8.50 14.33
CA ALA A 79 -4.91 8.28 15.02
C ALA A 79 -4.69 7.99 16.52
N VAL A 80 -3.69 7.15 16.83
CA VAL A 80 -3.31 6.87 18.23
C VAL A 80 -2.73 8.11 18.90
N ILE A 81 -1.79 8.80 18.26
CA ILE A 81 -1.16 10.02 18.80
C ILE A 81 -2.21 11.11 19.05
N ALA A 82 -3.13 11.36 18.11
CA ALA A 82 -4.21 12.32 18.24
C ALA A 82 -5.11 11.98 19.43
N SER A 83 -5.55 10.73 19.52
CA SER A 83 -6.41 10.24 20.61
C SER A 83 -5.75 10.39 21.99
N MET A 84 -4.45 10.11 22.09
CA MET A 84 -3.68 10.31 23.32
C MET A 84 -3.62 11.78 23.78
N HIS A 85 -3.80 12.73 22.85
CA HIS A 85 -3.83 14.16 23.13
C HIS A 85 -5.26 14.73 23.16
N GLY A 86 -6.29 13.87 23.17
CA GLY A 86 -7.69 14.28 23.20
C GLY A 86 -8.20 14.91 21.91
N LEU A 87 -7.56 14.62 20.77
CA LEU A 87 -7.92 15.14 19.46
C LEU A 87 -8.58 14.07 18.58
N GLY A 88 -9.50 14.50 17.72
CA GLY A 88 -10.01 13.69 16.62
C GLY A 88 -8.94 13.48 15.54
N PHE A 89 -9.11 12.43 14.73
CA PHE A 89 -8.26 12.17 13.58
C PHE A 89 -9.11 11.87 12.33
N ARG A 90 -8.79 12.54 11.22
CA ARG A 90 -9.35 12.28 9.90
C ARG A 90 -8.29 11.79 8.93
N SER A 91 -8.52 10.60 8.39
CA SER A 91 -7.78 10.04 7.26
C SER A 91 -8.49 10.44 5.97
N VAL A 92 -7.77 11.10 5.06
CA VAL A 92 -8.23 11.38 3.71
C VAL A 92 -7.46 10.49 2.74
N THR A 93 -8.18 9.79 1.87
CA THR A 93 -7.58 8.86 0.91
C THR A 93 -8.42 8.77 -0.35
N ASN A 94 -7.83 8.37 -1.46
CA ASN A 94 -8.61 8.03 -2.65
C ASN A 94 -9.36 6.70 -2.48
N ARG A 95 -8.75 5.73 -1.78
CA ARG A 95 -9.31 4.42 -1.50
C ARG A 95 -8.46 3.65 -0.48
N MET A 96 -9.13 3.08 0.51
CA MET A 96 -8.51 2.11 1.42
C MET A 96 -8.37 0.73 0.73
N LYS A 97 -7.16 0.37 0.28
CA LYS A 97 -6.92 -0.89 -0.46
C LYS A 97 -6.86 -2.14 0.43
N ILE A 98 -6.65 -1.97 1.75
CA ILE A 98 -6.50 -3.06 2.72
C ILE A 98 -7.64 -2.98 3.75
N PRO A 99 -8.65 -3.88 3.71
CA PRO A 99 -9.80 -3.86 4.61
C PRO A 99 -9.42 -3.89 6.10
N GLU A 100 -8.47 -4.74 6.50
CA GLU A 100 -8.04 -4.85 7.89
C GLU A 100 -7.45 -3.53 8.44
N VAL A 101 -6.82 -2.72 7.58
CA VAL A 101 -6.33 -1.38 7.95
C VAL A 101 -7.50 -0.41 8.11
N LYS A 102 -8.53 -0.49 7.26
CA LYS A 102 -9.76 0.31 7.40
C LYS A 102 -10.44 0.05 8.75
N GLU A 103 -10.66 -1.22 9.06
CA GLU A 103 -11.30 -1.65 10.30
C GLU A 103 -10.50 -1.20 11.52
N LEU A 104 -9.17 -1.32 11.47
CA LEU A 104 -8.30 -0.84 12.55
C LEU A 104 -8.37 0.68 12.72
N LEU A 105 -8.41 1.47 11.64
CA LEU A 105 -8.56 2.92 11.75
C LEU A 105 -9.90 3.31 12.37
N LEU A 106 -11.00 2.66 11.96
CA LEU A 106 -12.32 2.89 12.56
C LEU A 106 -12.35 2.51 14.04
N LEU A 107 -11.69 1.40 14.43
CA LEU A 107 -11.53 1.00 15.83
C LEU A 107 -10.77 2.06 16.64
N LEU A 108 -9.77 2.71 16.04
CA LEU A 108 -9.01 3.80 16.64
C LEU A 108 -9.77 5.13 16.69
N GLY A 109 -11.02 5.17 16.22
CA GLY A 109 -11.84 6.38 16.21
C GLY A 109 -11.54 7.35 15.07
N ALA A 110 -10.88 6.89 14.00
CA ALA A 110 -10.60 7.71 12.83
C ALA A 110 -11.87 7.95 12.01
N GLU A 111 -12.07 9.20 11.56
CA GLU A 111 -12.94 9.51 10.43
C GLU A 111 -12.20 9.17 9.13
N ILE A 112 -12.89 8.54 8.18
CA ILE A 112 -12.30 8.17 6.87
C ILE A 112 -13.09 8.88 5.77
N GLU A 113 -12.41 9.77 5.06
CA GLU A 113 -12.94 10.47 3.89
C GLU A 113 -12.32 9.89 2.61
N GLU A 114 -13.13 9.15 1.84
CA GLU A 114 -12.72 8.56 0.57
C GLU A 114 -13.10 9.50 -0.60
N LEU A 115 -12.10 10.20 -1.16
CA LEU A 115 -12.28 11.14 -2.27
C LEU A 115 -12.13 10.44 -3.63
N PRO A 116 -12.92 10.82 -4.65
CA PRO A 116 -12.77 10.28 -6.01
C PRO A 116 -11.49 10.85 -6.66
N GLY A 117 -10.35 10.15 -6.54
CA GLY A 117 -9.07 10.54 -7.14
C GLY A 117 -8.23 9.34 -7.60
N GLN A 118 -7.25 9.56 -8.49
CA GLN A 118 -6.37 8.49 -9.00
C GLN A 118 -5.10 8.30 -8.14
N SER A 119 -4.60 9.37 -7.52
CA SER A 119 -3.41 9.36 -6.65
C SER A 119 -3.76 9.81 -5.23
N GLU A 120 -2.90 9.47 -4.26
CA GLU A 120 -2.92 10.04 -2.89
C GLU A 120 -1.90 11.21 -2.75
N CYS A 121 -1.16 11.52 -3.82
CA CYS A 121 -0.27 12.68 -3.88
C CYS A 121 -1.02 13.88 -4.46
N LEU A 122 -0.59 15.09 -4.10
CA LEU A 122 -1.10 16.32 -4.68
C LEU A 122 -0.62 16.45 -6.12
N ASP A 123 -1.54 16.71 -7.05
CA ASP A 123 -1.17 17.16 -8.38
C ASP A 123 -0.95 18.69 -8.35
N PRO A 124 0.30 19.18 -8.42
CA PRO A 124 0.59 20.61 -8.39
C PRO A 124 0.09 21.33 -9.65
N THR A 125 -0.29 20.60 -10.70
CA THR A 125 -0.78 21.14 -11.96
C THR A 125 -2.31 21.21 -12.04
N ASP A 126 -3.03 20.43 -11.22
CA ASP A 126 -4.48 20.51 -11.08
C ASP A 126 -4.87 21.22 -9.78
N THR A 127 -5.07 22.54 -9.89
CA THR A 127 -5.48 23.38 -8.77
C THR A 127 -6.91 23.16 -8.31
N GLU A 128 -7.72 22.47 -9.12
CA GLU A 128 -9.15 22.24 -8.89
C GLU A 128 -9.44 20.80 -8.42
N ASP A 129 -8.44 19.93 -8.40
CA ASP A 129 -8.51 18.59 -7.82
C ASP A 129 -8.95 18.66 -6.33
N PRO A 130 -9.84 17.75 -5.88
CA PRO A 130 -10.32 17.73 -4.50
C PRO A 130 -9.23 17.67 -3.43
N LEU A 131 -8.14 16.92 -3.65
CA LEU A 131 -7.02 16.84 -2.69
C LEU A 131 -6.24 18.16 -2.65
N THR A 132 -6.04 18.81 -3.80
CA THR A 132 -5.39 20.13 -3.86
C THR A 132 -6.20 21.21 -3.13
N ARG A 133 -7.54 21.21 -3.27
CA ARG A 133 -8.41 22.12 -2.51
C ARG A 133 -8.36 21.83 -1.01
N PHE A 134 -8.48 20.56 -0.64
CA PHE A 134 -8.41 20.12 0.75
C PHE A 134 -7.10 20.54 1.42
N HIS A 135 -5.96 20.37 0.74
CA HIS A 135 -4.66 20.79 1.25
C HIS A 135 -4.54 22.31 1.48
N ARG A 136 -5.16 23.12 0.62
CA ARG A 136 -5.22 24.59 0.82
C ARG A 136 -6.02 24.95 2.06
N GLU A 137 -7.12 24.26 2.31
CA GLU A 137 -7.94 24.45 3.52
C GLU A 137 -7.16 24.04 4.78
N LEU A 138 -6.41 22.94 4.74
CA LEU A 138 -5.56 22.48 5.84
C LEU A 138 -4.41 23.45 6.16
N SER A 139 -3.94 24.19 5.16
CA SER A 139 -2.82 25.15 5.30
C SER A 139 -3.27 26.55 5.70
N ALA A 140 -4.56 26.79 5.91
CA ALA A 140 -5.10 28.12 6.22
C ALA A 140 -4.69 28.58 7.64
N PRO A 141 -4.19 29.83 7.81
CA PRO A 141 -3.81 30.36 9.13
C PRO A 141 -5.00 30.38 10.11
N GLY A 142 -4.79 29.89 11.33
CA GLY A 142 -5.84 29.80 12.35
C GLY A 142 -6.81 28.62 12.15
N GLY A 143 -6.45 27.67 11.28
CA GLY A 143 -7.27 26.51 10.97
C GLY A 143 -7.52 25.59 12.17
N SER A 144 -8.65 24.89 12.10
CA SER A 144 -9.09 23.86 13.04
C SER A 144 -8.31 22.55 12.92
N PHE A 145 -7.19 22.52 12.18
CA PHE A 145 -6.53 21.29 11.80
C PHE A 145 -5.03 21.29 12.12
N LEU A 146 -4.49 20.11 12.41
CA LEU A 146 -3.07 19.80 12.38
C LEU A 146 -2.82 18.81 11.24
N HIS A 147 -2.21 19.27 10.15
CA HIS A 147 -1.79 18.44 9.03
C HIS A 147 -0.28 18.18 9.12
N THR A 148 0.13 16.90 9.11
CA THR A 148 1.54 16.52 9.22
C THR A 148 2.29 16.47 7.89
N ASP A 149 1.59 16.35 6.78
CA ASP A 149 2.12 16.38 5.41
C ASP A 149 3.29 15.41 5.17
N GLN A 150 3.03 14.10 5.29
CA GLN A 150 4.09 13.08 5.28
C GLN A 150 4.97 13.04 4.01
N TYR A 151 4.52 13.61 2.90
CA TYR A 151 5.22 13.58 1.62
C TYR A 151 6.20 14.73 1.43
N PHE A 152 6.06 15.83 2.18
CA PHE A 152 6.90 17.01 2.07
C PHE A 152 7.55 17.42 3.40
N ASN A 153 7.03 16.97 4.54
CA ASN A 153 7.53 17.36 5.85
C ASN A 153 8.92 16.75 6.13
N PRO A 154 9.98 17.57 6.26
CA PRO A 154 11.35 17.08 6.48
C PRO A 154 11.50 16.37 7.84
N ALA A 155 10.58 16.56 8.79
CA ALA A 155 10.57 15.84 10.06
C ALA A 155 10.36 14.33 9.87
N ASN A 156 9.73 13.89 8.77
CA ASN A 156 9.64 12.48 8.40
C ASN A 156 11.05 11.88 8.19
N ALA A 157 11.83 12.48 7.28
CA ALA A 157 13.20 12.01 7.01
C ALA A 157 14.11 12.18 8.24
N ARG A 158 14.00 13.30 8.95
CA ARG A 158 14.77 13.58 10.16
C ARG A 158 14.57 12.53 11.25
N ALA A 159 13.34 12.04 11.44
CA ALA A 159 13.05 10.99 12.43
C ALA A 159 13.86 9.70 12.20
N HIS A 160 14.23 9.42 10.95
CA HIS A 160 15.04 8.27 10.57
C HIS A 160 16.54 8.59 10.53
N GLU A 161 16.91 9.83 10.18
CA GLU A 161 18.28 10.34 10.23
C GLU A 161 18.81 10.43 11.67
N GLU A 162 17.97 10.82 12.63
CA GLU A 162 18.32 10.96 14.04
C GLU A 162 17.96 9.73 14.87
N GLY A 163 17.14 8.82 14.33
CA GLY A 163 16.67 7.61 15.00
C GLY A 163 17.20 6.34 14.37
N THR A 164 16.51 5.84 13.34
CA THR A 164 16.78 4.53 12.73
C THR A 164 18.23 4.36 12.25
N GLY A 165 18.81 5.37 11.58
CA GLY A 165 20.17 5.32 11.06
C GLY A 165 21.24 5.19 12.16
N PRO A 166 21.27 6.08 13.17
CA PRO A 166 22.17 5.98 14.31
C PRO A 166 22.03 4.66 15.08
N GLU A 167 20.82 4.13 15.22
CA GLU A 167 20.61 2.82 15.84
C GLU A 167 21.29 1.70 15.03
N ILE A 168 21.13 1.68 13.70
CA ILE A 168 21.82 0.71 12.84
C ILE A 168 23.34 0.81 12.99
N ILE A 169 23.90 2.04 13.00
CA ILE A 169 25.34 2.26 13.15
C ILE A 169 25.82 1.75 14.52
N ALA A 170 25.08 2.05 15.59
CA ALA A 170 25.41 1.60 16.94
C ALA A 170 25.38 0.08 17.04
N ASP A 171 24.34 -0.57 16.51
CA ASP A 171 24.16 -2.02 16.52
C ASP A 171 25.25 -2.75 15.69
N LEU A 172 25.82 -2.09 14.68
CA LEU A 172 26.95 -2.60 13.87
C LEU A 172 28.33 -2.22 14.42
N GLY A 173 28.40 -1.81 15.69
CA GLY A 173 29.65 -1.48 16.37
C GLY A 173 30.27 -0.15 15.90
N GLY A 174 29.43 0.83 15.58
CA GLY A 174 29.84 2.18 15.18
C GLY A 174 30.16 2.34 13.69
N ARG A 175 29.76 1.38 12.83
CA ARG A 175 30.06 1.41 11.39
C ARG A 175 28.79 1.32 10.56
N ALA A 176 28.76 2.04 9.44
CA ALA A 176 27.71 1.87 8.44
C ALA A 176 27.87 0.52 7.70
N PRO A 177 26.77 -0.11 7.25
CA PRO A 177 26.83 -1.31 6.42
C PRO A 177 27.36 -0.97 5.01
N ASP A 178 27.84 -1.98 4.28
CA ASP A 178 28.19 -1.84 2.86
C ASP A 178 26.94 -1.62 1.99
N TRP A 179 25.81 -2.21 2.39
CA TRP A 179 24.54 -2.09 1.68
C TRP A 179 23.39 -1.74 2.63
N PHE A 180 22.57 -0.79 2.22
CA PHE A 180 21.29 -0.48 2.85
C PHE A 180 20.16 -0.65 1.84
N VAL A 181 19.14 -1.44 2.19
CA VAL A 181 18.03 -1.81 1.30
C VAL A 181 16.70 -1.39 1.92
N ALA A 182 15.90 -0.62 1.19
CA ALA A 182 14.60 -0.16 1.68
C ALA A 182 13.56 -0.05 0.56
N GLY A 183 12.32 -0.42 0.88
CA GLY A 183 11.17 -0.08 0.05
C GLY A 183 10.89 1.42 0.09
N VAL A 184 10.61 2.02 -1.07
CA VAL A 184 10.39 3.46 -1.22
C VAL A 184 8.89 3.75 -1.22
N GLY A 185 8.42 4.36 -0.12
CA GLY A 185 7.07 4.91 0.01
C GLY A 185 7.12 6.44 -0.02
N THR A 186 7.01 7.08 1.15
CA THR A 186 7.20 8.53 1.32
C THR A 186 8.67 8.98 1.18
N ALA A 187 9.59 8.07 0.87
CA ALA A 187 11.05 8.26 0.89
C ALA A 187 11.68 8.73 2.23
N GLY A 188 10.90 9.09 3.26
CA GLY A 188 11.43 9.58 4.54
C GLY A 188 12.40 8.61 5.22
N SER A 189 12.02 7.33 5.35
CA SER A 189 12.87 6.32 5.98
C SER A 189 14.14 6.03 5.17
N SER A 190 14.01 5.80 3.87
CA SER A 190 15.15 5.49 3.01
C SER A 190 16.13 6.66 2.93
N SER A 191 15.64 7.89 2.72
CA SER A 191 16.47 9.10 2.66
C SER A 191 17.11 9.45 4.00
N GLY A 192 16.35 9.40 5.09
CA GLY A 192 16.87 9.71 6.43
C GLY A 192 17.96 8.74 6.87
N VAL A 193 17.73 7.43 6.73
CA VAL A 193 18.75 6.43 7.06
C VAL A 193 19.96 6.56 6.16
N ALA A 194 19.78 6.71 4.84
CA ALA A 194 20.90 6.85 3.91
C ALA A 194 21.81 8.04 4.27
N ARG A 195 21.23 9.19 4.65
CA ARG A 195 21.99 10.37 5.12
C ARG A 195 22.81 10.07 6.36
N ALA A 196 22.19 9.45 7.38
CA ALA A 196 22.90 9.07 8.60
C ALA A 196 24.05 8.08 8.33
N LEU A 197 23.81 7.06 7.50
CA LEU A 197 24.82 6.04 7.16
C LEU A 197 25.99 6.65 6.37
N ARG A 198 25.73 7.55 5.41
CA ARG A 198 26.78 8.24 4.64
C ARG A 198 27.56 9.23 5.51
N ALA A 199 26.92 9.86 6.49
CA ALA A 199 27.59 10.77 7.43
C ALA A 199 28.59 10.06 8.36
N ALA A 200 28.39 8.78 8.66
CA ALA A 200 29.28 7.96 9.49
C ALA A 200 30.52 7.43 8.74
N GLU A 201 31.03 8.21 7.77
CA GLU A 201 32.21 7.90 6.92
C GLU A 201 32.13 6.57 6.13
N GLY A 202 30.91 6.07 5.89
CA GLY A 202 30.66 4.82 5.17
C GLY A 202 30.48 5.01 3.66
N ASN A 203 31.17 4.19 2.85
CA ASN A 203 30.85 4.02 1.42
C ASN A 203 29.64 3.07 1.25
N VAL A 204 28.54 3.39 1.93
CA VAL A 204 27.30 2.61 1.88
C VAL A 204 26.66 2.74 0.51
N ARG A 205 26.27 1.61 -0.08
CA ARG A 205 25.43 1.55 -1.27
C ARG A 205 23.97 1.43 -0.88
N VAL A 206 23.14 2.29 -1.43
CA VAL A 206 21.72 2.37 -1.13
C VAL A 206 20.90 1.79 -2.28
N LEU A 207 20.16 0.72 -2.00
CA LEU A 207 19.20 0.11 -2.90
C LEU A 207 17.77 0.52 -2.52
N GLY A 208 17.13 1.28 -3.39
CA GLY A 208 15.70 1.60 -3.31
C GLY A 208 14.87 0.56 -4.05
N LEU A 209 13.84 0.03 -3.40
CA LEU A 209 12.88 -0.86 -4.05
C LEU A 209 11.56 -0.11 -4.29
N VAL A 210 11.11 -0.07 -5.54
CA VAL A 210 9.82 0.48 -5.96
C VAL A 210 8.90 -0.65 -6.43
N ALA A 211 7.59 -0.47 -6.34
CA ALA A 211 6.65 -1.45 -6.85
C ALA A 211 6.67 -1.49 -8.39
N GLU A 212 6.39 -2.65 -8.97
CA GLU A 212 6.10 -2.75 -10.41
C GLU A 212 4.87 -1.91 -10.77
N LYS A 213 4.88 -1.25 -11.94
CA LYS A 213 3.85 -0.27 -12.33
C LYS A 213 2.41 -0.83 -12.35
N SER A 214 2.25 -2.09 -12.69
CA SER A 214 0.95 -2.78 -12.76
C SER A 214 0.60 -3.56 -11.50
N ASP A 215 1.43 -3.50 -10.46
CA ASP A 215 1.24 -4.23 -9.22
C ASP A 215 1.14 -3.28 -8.01
N PHE A 216 0.61 -3.81 -6.93
CA PHE A 216 0.45 -3.09 -5.67
C PHE A 216 1.14 -3.88 -4.56
N VAL A 217 2.18 -3.26 -3.98
CA VAL A 217 2.83 -3.72 -2.76
C VAL A 217 2.52 -2.72 -1.66
N PRO A 218 1.79 -3.10 -0.59
CA PRO A 218 1.39 -2.17 0.46
C PRO A 218 2.61 -1.41 1.00
N GLY A 219 2.55 -0.08 1.05
CA GLY A 219 3.64 0.75 1.60
C GLY A 219 4.85 0.99 0.69
N ILE A 220 4.89 0.39 -0.51
CA ILE A 220 5.91 0.66 -1.54
C ILE A 220 5.22 1.25 -2.77
N ARG A 221 5.68 2.41 -3.21
CA ARG A 221 5.14 3.12 -4.39
C ARG A 221 5.88 2.68 -5.65
N ASN A 222 5.22 2.78 -6.81
CA ASN A 222 5.89 2.59 -8.09
C ASN A 222 6.72 3.82 -8.48
N LEU A 223 7.52 3.71 -9.55
CA LEU A 223 8.46 4.77 -9.94
C LEU A 223 7.78 6.10 -10.32
N ASP A 224 6.59 6.05 -10.92
CA ASP A 224 5.85 7.26 -11.30
C ASP A 224 5.30 7.94 -10.02
N GLU A 225 4.72 7.14 -9.11
CA GLU A 225 4.18 7.62 -7.84
C GLU A 225 5.23 8.23 -6.90
N VAL A 226 6.45 7.68 -6.84
CA VAL A 226 7.52 8.25 -5.99
C VAL A 226 8.06 9.57 -6.52
N GLN A 227 7.97 9.83 -7.82
CA GLN A 227 8.39 11.13 -8.40
C GLN A 227 7.50 12.28 -7.94
N GLU A 228 6.27 11.99 -7.50
CA GLU A 228 5.33 12.97 -6.94
C GLU A 228 5.60 13.26 -5.45
N VAL A 229 6.52 12.52 -4.81
CA VAL A 229 6.82 12.65 -3.37
C VAL A 229 7.93 13.68 -3.16
N GLY A 230 7.63 14.78 -2.44
CA GLY A 230 8.61 15.86 -2.22
C GLY A 230 9.88 15.46 -1.46
N LEU A 231 9.83 14.41 -0.62
CA LEU A 231 10.99 13.86 0.09
C LEU A 231 11.85 12.90 -0.76
N PHE A 232 11.39 12.53 -1.96
CA PHE A 232 12.12 11.62 -2.83
C PHE A 232 13.22 12.37 -3.58
N ASP A 233 14.47 11.98 -3.32
CA ASP A 233 15.65 12.43 -4.07
C ASP A 233 16.32 11.21 -4.71
N PRO A 234 16.28 11.06 -6.05
CA PRO A 234 16.95 9.97 -6.75
C PRO A 234 18.43 9.82 -6.41
N ALA A 235 19.14 10.91 -6.10
CA ALA A 235 20.57 10.88 -5.75
C ALA A 235 20.85 10.22 -4.38
N THR A 236 19.80 9.99 -3.59
CA THR A 236 19.88 9.16 -2.38
C THR A 236 20.23 7.71 -2.72
N TYR A 237 19.81 7.21 -3.88
CA TYR A 237 19.89 5.81 -4.24
C TYR A 237 21.00 5.56 -5.25
N ASP A 238 21.88 4.62 -4.96
CA ASP A 238 22.86 4.13 -5.92
C ASP A 238 22.19 3.27 -6.99
N LEU A 239 21.11 2.57 -6.60
CA LEU A 239 20.31 1.72 -7.45
C LEU A 239 18.83 1.81 -7.04
N ILE A 240 17.93 1.80 -8.05
CA ILE A 240 16.50 1.65 -7.85
C ILE A 240 16.04 0.44 -8.67
N GLU A 241 15.32 -0.48 -8.03
CA GLU A 241 14.80 -1.69 -8.66
C GLU A 241 13.32 -1.90 -8.39
N ALA A 242 12.64 -2.55 -9.34
CA ALA A 242 11.26 -2.95 -9.17
C ALA A 242 11.14 -4.27 -8.37
N VAL A 243 10.05 -4.38 -7.61
CA VAL A 243 9.63 -5.60 -6.91
C VAL A 243 8.11 -5.81 -7.05
N GLY A 244 7.72 -7.02 -7.43
CA GLY A 244 6.32 -7.43 -7.55
C GLY A 244 5.72 -7.90 -6.23
N SER A 245 4.40 -8.03 -6.20
CA SER A 245 3.65 -8.49 -5.02
C SER A 245 3.88 -9.95 -4.68
N LEU A 246 4.12 -10.80 -5.67
CA LEU A 246 4.40 -12.23 -5.44
C LEU A 246 5.76 -12.41 -4.79
N ASP A 247 6.79 -11.75 -5.31
CA ASP A 247 8.13 -11.66 -4.71
C ASP A 247 8.09 -11.15 -3.27
N ALA A 248 7.29 -10.10 -3.03
CA ALA A 248 7.08 -9.55 -1.70
C ALA A 248 6.46 -10.58 -0.74
N ILE A 249 5.45 -11.34 -1.19
CA ILE A 249 4.82 -12.39 -0.39
C ILE A 249 5.77 -13.57 -0.17
N ASP A 250 6.53 -13.97 -1.18
CA ASP A 250 7.49 -15.08 -1.05
C ASP A 250 8.61 -14.74 -0.05
N GLY A 251 9.18 -13.55 -0.15
CA GLY A 251 10.15 -13.07 0.84
C GLY A 251 9.56 -12.98 2.24
N MET A 252 8.30 -12.54 2.36
CA MET A 252 7.58 -12.47 3.63
C MET A 252 7.37 -13.87 4.24
N VAL A 253 6.95 -14.84 3.44
CA VAL A 253 6.75 -16.23 3.87
C VAL A 253 8.06 -16.88 4.32
N GLU A 254 9.15 -16.59 3.62
CA GLU A 254 10.49 -17.06 3.96
C GLU A 254 10.91 -16.53 5.35
N LEU A 255 10.78 -15.22 5.57
CA LEU A 255 11.06 -14.59 6.87
C LEU A 255 10.20 -15.19 7.99
N ILE A 256 8.91 -15.42 7.74
CA ILE A 256 7.99 -15.99 8.72
C ILE A 256 8.39 -17.43 9.06
N ARG A 257 8.50 -18.30 8.04
CA ARG A 257 8.61 -19.75 8.24
C ARG A 257 10.02 -20.21 8.58
N ARG A 258 11.04 -19.50 8.14
CA ARG A 258 12.45 -19.91 8.34
C ARG A 258 13.23 -19.03 9.30
N CYS A 259 12.79 -17.78 9.53
CA CYS A 259 13.44 -16.88 10.49
C CYS A 259 12.60 -16.62 11.74
N GLY A 260 11.30 -16.99 11.77
CA GLY A 260 10.40 -16.66 12.87
C GLY A 260 10.05 -15.17 12.97
N ILE A 261 10.24 -14.42 11.87
CA ILE A 261 9.99 -12.98 11.80
C ILE A 261 8.62 -12.78 11.15
N LEU A 262 7.63 -12.32 11.94
CA LEU A 262 6.26 -12.03 11.47
C LEU A 262 6.17 -10.72 10.65
N ALA A 263 6.95 -10.65 9.57
CA ALA A 263 7.05 -9.49 8.68
C ALA A 263 5.78 -9.29 7.85
N GLY A 264 5.45 -8.04 7.53
CA GLY A 264 4.50 -7.70 6.46
C GLY A 264 5.12 -7.77 5.05
N PRO A 265 4.33 -7.55 3.99
CA PRO A 265 4.77 -7.62 2.60
C PRO A 265 5.94 -6.68 2.27
N THR A 266 6.01 -5.51 2.90
CA THR A 266 7.12 -4.55 2.72
C THR A 266 8.47 -5.14 3.11
N GLY A 267 8.53 -5.83 4.25
CA GLY A 267 9.73 -6.50 4.73
C GLY A 267 10.10 -7.70 3.87
N GLY A 268 9.10 -8.42 3.36
CA GLY A 268 9.31 -9.49 2.38
C GLY A 268 9.90 -8.98 1.07
N ALA A 269 9.39 -7.86 0.54
CA ALA A 269 9.93 -7.20 -0.65
C ALA A 269 11.38 -6.75 -0.42
N ALA A 270 11.66 -6.12 0.72
CA ALA A 270 13.00 -5.68 1.10
C ALA A 270 13.99 -6.84 1.21
N TYR A 271 13.59 -7.95 1.85
CA TYR A 271 14.40 -9.16 1.92
C TYR A 271 14.64 -9.78 0.54
N HIS A 272 13.60 -9.97 -0.27
CA HIS A 272 13.70 -10.58 -1.59
C HIS A 272 14.61 -9.76 -2.51
N GLY A 273 14.39 -8.44 -2.57
CA GLY A 273 15.21 -7.52 -3.36
C GLY A 273 16.67 -7.48 -2.88
N ALA A 274 16.90 -7.46 -1.56
CA ALA A 274 18.25 -7.53 -1.00
C ALA A 274 18.97 -8.81 -1.44
N VAL A 275 18.35 -9.98 -1.25
CA VAL A 275 18.97 -11.28 -1.60
C VAL A 275 19.23 -11.38 -3.10
N ARG A 276 18.30 -10.93 -3.95
CA ARG A 276 18.48 -10.90 -5.41
C ARG A 276 19.73 -10.09 -5.79
N ARG A 277 19.80 -8.82 -5.36
CA ARG A 277 20.92 -7.93 -5.70
C ARG A 277 22.24 -8.43 -5.12
N LEU A 278 22.25 -8.85 -3.86
CA LEU A 278 23.47 -9.28 -3.19
C LEU A 278 24.06 -10.57 -3.82
N ARG A 279 23.22 -11.46 -4.37
CA ARG A 279 23.71 -12.62 -5.14
C ARG A 279 24.49 -12.19 -6.39
N GLU A 280 24.01 -11.18 -7.10
CA GLU A 280 24.73 -10.63 -8.27
C GLU A 280 26.07 -9.99 -7.86
N VAL A 281 26.06 -9.25 -6.75
CA VAL A 281 27.26 -8.60 -6.20
C VAL A 281 28.29 -9.64 -5.73
N GLU A 282 27.86 -10.71 -5.06
CA GLU A 282 28.75 -11.82 -4.68
C GLU A 282 29.27 -12.58 -5.90
N ALA A 283 28.49 -12.71 -6.97
CA ALA A 283 28.97 -13.33 -8.20
C ALA A 283 30.12 -12.53 -8.83
N SER A 284 30.09 -11.20 -8.76
CA SER A 284 31.17 -10.35 -9.29
C SER A 284 32.39 -10.23 -8.36
N GLU A 285 32.18 -10.36 -7.06
CA GLU A 285 33.21 -10.15 -6.04
C GLU A 285 33.02 -11.15 -4.87
N PRO A 286 33.29 -12.46 -5.11
CA PRO A 286 32.86 -13.55 -4.22
C PRO A 286 33.54 -13.58 -2.85
N GLU A 287 34.81 -13.17 -2.78
CA GLU A 287 35.64 -13.26 -1.56
C GLU A 287 35.54 -12.01 -0.67
N ARG A 288 34.88 -10.95 -1.14
CA ARG A 288 34.78 -9.70 -0.36
C ARG A 288 33.70 -9.84 0.70
N ALA A 289 34.10 -9.86 1.97
CA ALA A 289 33.18 -9.79 3.10
C ALA A 289 32.39 -8.47 3.07
N ARG A 290 31.07 -8.55 3.32
CA ARG A 290 30.14 -7.41 3.31
C ARG A 290 29.14 -7.48 4.45
N THR A 291 28.65 -6.33 4.86
CA THR A 291 27.48 -6.19 5.74
C THR A 291 26.34 -5.53 4.98
N ALA A 292 25.13 -6.08 5.06
CA ALA A 292 23.94 -5.52 4.46
C ALA A 292 22.81 -5.41 5.48
N VAL A 293 22.03 -4.33 5.41
CA VAL A 293 20.85 -4.11 6.26
C VAL A 293 19.63 -3.84 5.39
N PHE A 294 18.53 -4.55 5.66
CA PHE A 294 17.22 -4.22 5.12
C PHE A 294 16.22 -3.92 6.24
N VAL A 295 15.16 -3.16 5.93
CA VAL A 295 14.15 -2.75 6.92
C VAL A 295 12.90 -3.63 6.82
N VAL A 296 12.44 -4.14 7.97
CA VAL A 296 11.14 -4.81 8.09
C VAL A 296 10.16 -3.84 8.73
N CYS A 297 9.32 -3.23 7.90
CA CYS A 297 8.56 -2.05 8.31
C CYS A 297 7.38 -2.33 9.25
N ASP A 298 6.69 -3.45 9.09
CA ASP A 298 5.44 -3.79 9.79
C ASP A 298 5.22 -5.31 9.85
N ARG A 299 4.05 -5.73 10.34
CA ARG A 299 3.70 -7.13 10.60
C ARG A 299 2.64 -7.69 9.65
N VAL A 300 2.56 -9.01 9.54
CA VAL A 300 1.70 -9.74 8.60
C VAL A 300 0.19 -9.60 8.85
N GLU A 301 -0.23 -9.34 10.09
CA GLU A 301 -1.62 -9.48 10.56
C GLU A 301 -2.60 -8.60 9.76
N SER A 302 -2.21 -7.37 9.41
CA SER A 302 -3.04 -6.45 8.61
C SER A 302 -3.13 -6.84 7.13
N TYR A 303 -2.42 -7.87 6.67
CA TYR A 303 -2.28 -8.19 5.24
C TYR A 303 -2.87 -9.54 4.86
N LEU A 304 -3.70 -10.15 5.70
CA LEU A 304 -4.28 -11.45 5.41
C LEU A 304 -5.17 -11.43 4.15
N SER A 305 -6.01 -10.41 3.96
CA SER A 305 -6.78 -10.23 2.72
C SER A 305 -5.90 -10.07 1.48
N TYR A 306 -4.80 -9.32 1.62
CA TYR A 306 -3.83 -9.10 0.56
C TYR A 306 -3.14 -10.42 0.14
N VAL A 307 -2.70 -11.21 1.11
CA VAL A 307 -2.15 -12.56 0.87
C VAL A 307 -3.22 -13.46 0.28
N ARG A 308 -4.45 -13.44 0.80
CA ARG A 308 -5.57 -14.25 0.30
C ARG A 308 -5.90 -13.97 -1.15
N ALA A 309 -5.80 -12.72 -1.59
CA ALA A 309 -6.09 -12.34 -2.98
C ALA A 309 -5.04 -12.87 -3.96
N ARG A 310 -3.76 -12.94 -3.53
CA ARG A 310 -2.60 -13.19 -4.40
C ARG A 310 -2.01 -14.60 -4.27
N ARG A 311 -1.99 -15.15 -3.06
CA ARG A 311 -1.47 -16.48 -2.70
C ARG A 311 -2.45 -17.25 -1.81
N PRO A 312 -3.70 -17.46 -2.28
CA PRO A 312 -4.76 -18.11 -1.52
C PRO A 312 -4.40 -19.53 -1.03
N GLU A 313 -3.52 -20.24 -1.73
CA GLU A 313 -3.05 -21.58 -1.34
C GLU A 313 -2.23 -21.57 -0.05
N LEU A 314 -1.58 -20.45 0.31
CA LEU A 314 -0.92 -20.29 1.61
C LEU A 314 -1.91 -20.31 2.78
N LEU A 315 -3.18 -20.01 2.51
CA LEU A 315 -4.27 -19.99 3.48
C LEU A 315 -5.22 -21.19 3.33
N GLY A 316 -4.75 -22.26 2.70
CA GLY A 316 -5.50 -23.52 2.58
C GLY A 316 -6.60 -23.52 1.52
N ALA A 317 -6.63 -22.53 0.61
CA ALA A 317 -7.55 -22.60 -0.53
C ALA A 317 -7.17 -23.76 -1.46
N THR A 318 -8.19 -24.51 -1.91
CA THR A 318 -7.99 -25.51 -2.97
C THR A 318 -7.58 -24.81 -4.27
N ALA A 319 -6.93 -25.53 -5.20
CA ALA A 319 -6.58 -24.99 -6.52
C ALA A 319 -7.79 -24.38 -7.25
N SER A 320 -8.99 -24.97 -7.07
CA SER A 320 -10.25 -24.46 -7.63
C SER A 320 -10.69 -23.13 -7.01
N LEU A 321 -10.42 -22.88 -5.73
CA LEU A 321 -10.73 -21.62 -5.05
C LEU A 321 -9.65 -20.56 -5.32
N ALA A 322 -8.39 -20.98 -5.40
CA ALA A 322 -7.27 -20.12 -5.75
C ALA A 322 -7.44 -19.49 -7.14
N ALA A 323 -7.97 -20.26 -8.09
CA ALA A 323 -8.29 -19.80 -9.44
C ALA A 323 -9.50 -18.85 -9.53
N ARG A 324 -10.14 -18.48 -8.41
CA ARG A 324 -11.33 -17.59 -8.40
C ARG A 324 -11.03 -16.16 -7.95
N THR A 325 -9.80 -15.70 -8.10
CA THR A 325 -9.41 -14.32 -7.81
C THR A 325 -9.05 -13.57 -9.08
N ALA A 326 -9.40 -12.29 -9.18
CA ALA A 326 -9.02 -11.45 -10.34
C ALA A 326 -7.50 -11.32 -10.50
N ALA A 327 -6.74 -11.46 -9.41
CA ALA A 327 -5.28 -11.46 -9.42
C ALA A 327 -4.69 -12.72 -10.09
N SER A 328 -5.44 -13.84 -10.13
CA SER A 328 -5.01 -15.08 -10.79
C SER A 328 -5.23 -15.08 -12.32
N VAL A 329 -5.69 -13.97 -12.89
CA VAL A 329 -6.02 -13.87 -14.32
C VAL A 329 -4.83 -13.26 -15.07
N GLY A 330 -4.21 -14.06 -15.93
CA GLY A 330 -3.11 -13.63 -16.80
C GLY A 330 -3.54 -12.68 -17.92
N GLU A 331 -2.57 -12.07 -18.59
CA GLU A 331 -2.82 -11.07 -19.65
C GLU A 331 -3.59 -11.64 -20.84
N GLU A 332 -3.30 -12.87 -21.27
CA GLU A 332 -4.02 -13.53 -22.37
C GLU A 332 -5.50 -13.75 -22.05
N GLU A 333 -5.81 -14.18 -20.82
CA GLU A 333 -7.19 -14.35 -20.37
C GLU A 333 -7.92 -13.00 -20.32
N ARG A 334 -7.26 -11.93 -19.85
CA ARG A 334 -7.81 -10.58 -19.86
C ARG A 334 -8.07 -10.08 -21.28
N ALA A 335 -7.18 -10.37 -22.22
CA ALA A 335 -7.35 -10.02 -23.63
C ALA A 335 -8.50 -10.80 -24.28
N GLY A 336 -8.77 -12.02 -23.84
CA GLY A 336 -9.89 -12.85 -24.31
C GLY A 336 -11.27 -12.45 -23.77
N VAL A 337 -11.34 -11.54 -22.79
CA VAL A 337 -12.63 -11.07 -22.24
C VAL A 337 -13.38 -10.25 -23.27
N ARG A 338 -14.67 -10.56 -23.46
CA ARG A 338 -15.58 -9.75 -24.27
C ARG A 338 -15.82 -8.39 -23.61
N ARG A 339 -15.14 -7.36 -24.12
CA ARG A 339 -15.41 -5.95 -23.79
C ARG A 339 -16.55 -5.46 -24.68
N MET A 340 -17.51 -4.76 -24.08
CA MET A 340 -18.70 -4.32 -24.78
C MET A 340 -18.78 -2.79 -24.77
N PRO A 341 -18.72 -2.15 -25.95
CA PRO A 341 -18.89 -0.71 -26.09
C PRO A 341 -20.27 -0.24 -25.58
N VAL A 342 -20.36 0.99 -25.11
CA VAL A 342 -21.58 1.57 -24.53
C VAL A 342 -22.79 1.43 -25.46
N ALA A 343 -22.64 1.75 -26.74
CA ALA A 343 -23.73 1.70 -27.71
C ALA A 343 -24.27 0.27 -27.92
N GLU A 344 -23.42 -0.75 -27.82
CA GLU A 344 -23.83 -2.16 -27.89
C GLU A 344 -24.50 -2.59 -26.59
N ALA A 345 -23.93 -2.20 -25.44
CA ALA A 345 -24.50 -2.48 -24.13
C ALA A 345 -25.91 -1.90 -23.97
N GLN A 346 -26.17 -0.68 -24.44
CA GLN A 346 -27.51 -0.08 -24.45
C GLN A 346 -28.52 -0.92 -25.22
N LYS A 347 -28.16 -1.42 -26.41
CA LYS A 347 -29.03 -2.31 -27.20
C LYS A 347 -29.26 -3.64 -26.50
N TRP A 348 -28.20 -4.20 -25.91
CA TRP A 348 -28.27 -5.49 -25.21
C TRP A 348 -29.19 -5.41 -23.98
N LEU A 349 -29.15 -4.31 -23.24
CA LEU A 349 -30.03 -4.05 -22.10
C LEU A 349 -31.52 -3.99 -22.49
N LEU A 350 -31.82 -3.40 -23.65
CA LEU A 350 -33.19 -3.32 -24.15
C LEU A 350 -33.74 -4.67 -24.64
N HIS A 351 -32.89 -5.53 -25.22
CA HIS A 351 -33.34 -6.76 -25.87
C HIS A 351 -33.23 -8.02 -25.02
N GLU A 352 -32.13 -8.18 -24.29
CA GLU A 352 -31.80 -9.43 -23.59
C GLU A 352 -31.80 -9.31 -22.06
N GLN A 353 -31.93 -8.08 -21.54
CA GLN A 353 -32.01 -7.79 -20.10
C GLN A 353 -30.99 -8.59 -19.25
N PRO A 354 -29.68 -8.49 -19.56
CA PRO A 354 -28.63 -9.11 -18.77
C PRO A 354 -28.67 -8.61 -17.32
N LEU A 355 -28.08 -9.37 -16.40
CA LEU A 355 -27.78 -8.85 -15.08
C LEU A 355 -26.62 -7.85 -15.20
N VAL A 356 -26.87 -6.58 -14.86
CA VAL A 356 -25.79 -5.60 -14.73
C VAL A 356 -25.32 -5.57 -13.29
N VAL A 357 -24.05 -5.89 -13.05
CA VAL A 357 -23.43 -5.80 -11.73
C VAL A 357 -22.49 -4.61 -11.73
N ASP A 358 -22.80 -3.62 -10.89
CA ASP A 358 -21.96 -2.46 -10.66
C ASP A 358 -21.02 -2.74 -9.49
N LEU A 359 -19.73 -2.81 -9.80
CA LEU A 359 -18.63 -3.12 -8.88
C LEU A 359 -18.10 -1.90 -8.13
N ARG A 360 -18.69 -0.71 -8.33
CA ARG A 360 -18.31 0.50 -7.60
C ARG A 360 -18.80 0.46 -6.15
N GLY A 361 -18.23 1.30 -5.29
CA GLY A 361 -18.72 1.45 -3.91
C GLY A 361 -20.14 2.04 -3.85
N PRO A 362 -20.86 1.83 -2.74
CA PRO A 362 -22.26 2.22 -2.59
C PRO A 362 -22.50 3.73 -2.78
N HIS A 363 -21.57 4.57 -2.33
CA HIS A 363 -21.67 6.03 -2.53
C HIS A 363 -21.63 6.42 -4.01
N ALA A 364 -20.70 5.86 -4.78
CA ALA A 364 -20.58 6.15 -6.21
C ALA A 364 -21.77 5.62 -7.01
N TYR A 365 -22.34 4.49 -6.57
CA TYR A 365 -23.55 3.91 -7.13
C TYR A 365 -24.78 4.78 -6.86
N ALA A 366 -25.01 5.15 -5.60
CA ALA A 366 -26.13 5.99 -5.19
C ALA A 366 -26.10 7.36 -5.88
N ALA A 367 -24.91 7.93 -6.05
CA ALA A 367 -24.73 9.20 -6.76
C ALA A 367 -25.26 9.13 -8.20
N GLN A 368 -24.82 8.13 -8.98
CA GLN A 368 -25.30 7.84 -10.34
C GLN A 368 -24.96 6.39 -10.74
N HIS A 369 -25.92 5.64 -11.32
CA HIS A 369 -25.71 4.28 -11.83
C HIS A 369 -26.56 3.95 -13.06
N ILE A 370 -26.25 2.84 -13.73
CA ILE A 370 -27.00 2.34 -14.88
C ILE A 370 -28.35 1.79 -14.38
N GLU A 371 -29.45 2.24 -14.97
CA GLU A 371 -30.79 1.80 -14.56
C GLU A 371 -30.94 0.28 -14.59
N GLY A 372 -31.50 -0.30 -13.52
CA GLY A 372 -31.69 -1.75 -13.37
C GLY A 372 -30.42 -2.54 -13.03
N SER A 373 -29.28 -1.87 -12.80
CA SER A 373 -28.09 -2.54 -12.25
C SER A 373 -28.25 -2.90 -10.78
N VAL A 374 -27.41 -3.81 -10.31
CA VAL A 374 -27.31 -4.20 -8.90
C VAL A 374 -25.94 -3.82 -8.40
N ASN A 375 -25.86 -3.09 -7.29
CA ASN A 375 -24.59 -2.78 -6.66
C ASN A 375 -24.05 -3.99 -5.89
N ILE A 376 -22.92 -4.52 -6.34
CA ILE A 376 -22.12 -5.49 -5.61
C ILE A 376 -20.69 -4.97 -5.64
N ALA A 377 -20.31 -4.18 -4.64
CA ALA A 377 -18.96 -3.62 -4.54
C ALA A 377 -17.88 -4.70 -4.72
N ASP A 378 -16.74 -4.34 -5.30
CA ASP A 378 -15.74 -5.32 -5.71
C ASP A 378 -15.18 -6.16 -4.56
N GLU A 379 -15.12 -5.62 -3.33
CA GLU A 379 -14.73 -6.40 -2.16
C GLU A 379 -15.71 -7.55 -1.89
N LEU A 380 -17.02 -7.24 -1.87
CA LEU A 380 -18.09 -8.23 -1.70
C LEU A 380 -18.14 -9.20 -2.88
N PHE A 381 -17.96 -8.71 -4.10
CA PHE A 381 -17.93 -9.56 -5.29
C PHE A 381 -16.79 -10.58 -5.22
N ALA A 382 -15.61 -10.18 -4.76
CA ALA A 382 -14.47 -11.08 -4.55
C ALA A 382 -14.74 -12.17 -3.49
N GLU A 383 -15.61 -11.91 -2.51
CA GLU A 383 -16.06 -12.91 -1.54
C GLU A 383 -17.09 -13.86 -2.14
N LEU A 384 -18.06 -13.34 -2.91
CA LEU A 384 -19.10 -14.13 -3.56
C LEU A 384 -18.53 -15.11 -4.60
N LEU A 385 -17.44 -14.77 -5.29
CA LEU A 385 -16.75 -15.71 -6.19
C LEU A 385 -16.28 -16.98 -5.45
N ARG A 386 -16.02 -16.87 -4.15
CA ARG A 386 -15.61 -17.98 -3.28
C ARG A 386 -16.79 -18.67 -2.59
N GLY A 387 -17.73 -17.89 -2.05
CA GLY A 387 -18.89 -18.38 -1.29
C GLY A 387 -20.06 -18.87 -2.15
N GLY A 388 -20.10 -18.48 -3.43
CA GLY A 388 -21.23 -18.70 -4.32
C GLY A 388 -21.85 -17.38 -4.76
N LEU A 389 -22.17 -17.28 -6.05
CA LEU A 389 -22.77 -16.08 -6.62
C LEU A 389 -24.29 -16.09 -6.44
N PRO A 390 -24.92 -14.94 -6.19
CA PRO A 390 -26.37 -14.83 -6.01
C PRO A 390 -27.15 -14.89 -7.34
N PHE A 391 -26.52 -15.38 -8.42
CA PHE A 391 -27.12 -15.48 -9.74
C PHE A 391 -26.68 -16.75 -10.49
N SER A 392 -27.56 -17.25 -11.37
CA SER A 392 -27.33 -18.44 -12.18
C SER A 392 -26.20 -18.25 -13.19
N LYS A 393 -25.48 -19.34 -13.49
CA LYS A 393 -24.50 -19.38 -14.60
C LYS A 393 -25.11 -19.13 -15.97
N SER A 394 -26.40 -19.45 -16.16
CA SER A 394 -27.09 -19.28 -17.44
C SER A 394 -27.54 -17.84 -17.71
N ARG A 395 -27.49 -16.96 -16.70
CA ARG A 395 -27.92 -15.57 -16.85
C ARG A 395 -26.76 -14.78 -17.47
N PRO A 396 -26.97 -14.04 -18.57
CA PRO A 396 -25.95 -13.16 -19.10
C PRO A 396 -25.62 -12.04 -18.11
N VAL A 397 -24.33 -11.70 -18.00
CA VAL A 397 -23.84 -10.72 -17.01
C VAL A 397 -23.02 -9.63 -17.69
N LEU A 398 -23.36 -8.38 -17.40
CA LEU A 398 -22.55 -7.21 -17.69
C LEU A 398 -21.90 -6.72 -16.41
N LEU A 399 -20.57 -6.80 -16.31
CA LEU A 399 -19.82 -6.22 -15.20
C LEU A 399 -19.41 -4.79 -15.55
N ALA A 400 -19.69 -3.84 -14.64
CA ALA A 400 -19.28 -2.45 -14.76
C ALA A 400 -18.44 -2.04 -13.54
N CYS A 401 -17.32 -1.37 -13.76
CA CYS A 401 -16.55 -0.69 -12.72
C CYS A 401 -16.25 0.75 -13.19
N PRO A 402 -15.45 1.58 -12.48
CA PRO A 402 -15.23 2.97 -12.91
C PRO A 402 -14.71 3.10 -14.35
N VAL A 403 -13.65 2.36 -14.70
CA VAL A 403 -12.90 2.48 -15.96
C VAL A 403 -12.80 1.18 -16.79
N GLY A 404 -13.42 0.08 -16.34
CA GLY A 404 -13.42 -1.21 -17.06
C GLY A 404 -12.32 -2.22 -16.66
N GLU A 405 -11.24 -1.78 -16.00
CA GLU A 405 -10.10 -2.67 -15.70
C GLU A 405 -10.42 -3.80 -14.70
N LYS A 406 -11.15 -3.50 -13.62
CA LYS A 406 -11.55 -4.54 -12.66
C LYS A 406 -12.59 -5.48 -13.22
N SER A 407 -13.56 -4.96 -13.97
CA SER A 407 -14.63 -5.77 -14.57
C SER A 407 -14.07 -6.77 -15.58
N VAL A 408 -12.98 -6.43 -16.29
CA VAL A 408 -12.25 -7.40 -17.14
C VAL A 408 -11.72 -8.56 -16.31
N GLY A 409 -11.00 -8.29 -15.22
CA GLY A 409 -10.46 -9.34 -14.35
C GLY A 409 -11.55 -10.25 -13.80
N TYR A 410 -12.66 -9.69 -13.31
CA TYR A 410 -13.77 -10.50 -12.81
C TYR A 410 -14.55 -11.24 -13.90
N ALA A 411 -14.67 -10.67 -15.11
CA ALA A 411 -15.32 -11.34 -16.23
C ALA A 411 -14.55 -12.59 -16.66
N ALA A 412 -13.22 -12.53 -16.68
CA ALA A 412 -12.37 -13.69 -16.92
C ALA A 412 -12.59 -14.78 -15.85
N VAL A 413 -12.64 -14.40 -14.56
CA VAL A 413 -12.91 -15.35 -13.47
C VAL A 413 -14.29 -16.01 -13.62
N LEU A 414 -15.34 -15.24 -13.91
CA LEU A 414 -16.67 -15.81 -14.13
C LEU A 414 -16.71 -16.76 -15.33
N THR A 415 -16.01 -16.42 -16.41
CA THR A 415 -15.87 -17.29 -17.59
C THR A 415 -15.21 -18.61 -17.20
N ARG A 416 -14.13 -18.56 -16.41
CA ARG A 416 -13.45 -19.74 -15.83
C ARG A 416 -14.38 -20.57 -14.92
N MET A 417 -15.28 -19.92 -14.21
CA MET A 417 -16.32 -20.56 -13.39
C MET A 417 -17.47 -21.17 -14.22
N GLY A 418 -17.46 -21.02 -15.54
CA GLY A 418 -18.44 -21.60 -16.46
C GLY A 418 -19.66 -20.72 -16.70
N HIS A 419 -19.56 -19.40 -16.54
CA HIS A 419 -20.56 -18.47 -17.04
C HIS A 419 -20.30 -18.21 -18.54
N PRO A 420 -21.22 -18.58 -19.46
CA PRO A 420 -20.95 -18.59 -20.90
C PRO A 420 -21.09 -17.22 -21.57
N ASP A 421 -21.81 -16.27 -20.96
CA ASP A 421 -22.01 -14.92 -21.49
C ASP A 421 -21.77 -13.87 -20.41
N VAL A 422 -20.49 -13.58 -20.18
CA VAL A 422 -20.04 -12.52 -19.28
C VAL A 422 -19.26 -11.50 -20.09
N ARG A 423 -19.60 -10.23 -19.91
CA ARG A 423 -18.99 -9.11 -20.63
C ARG A 423 -18.56 -8.03 -19.64
N SER A 424 -17.47 -7.36 -19.97
CA SER A 424 -17.05 -6.16 -19.25
C SER A 424 -17.53 -4.94 -20.03
N LEU A 425 -18.11 -3.95 -19.34
CA LEU A 425 -18.43 -2.66 -19.94
C LEU A 425 -17.13 -1.94 -20.32
N ASP A 426 -16.95 -1.64 -21.59
CA ASP A 426 -15.72 -1.01 -22.08
C ASP A 426 -15.64 0.45 -21.61
N GLY A 427 -14.50 0.83 -21.04
CA GLY A 427 -14.31 2.13 -20.37
C GLY A 427 -15.15 2.36 -19.11
N GLY A 428 -15.91 1.35 -18.65
CA GLY A 428 -16.67 1.38 -17.40
C GLY A 428 -17.82 2.40 -17.39
N VAL A 429 -18.27 2.76 -16.18
CA VAL A 429 -19.37 3.71 -15.99
C VAL A 429 -18.98 5.13 -16.41
N ILE A 430 -17.69 5.46 -16.41
CA ILE A 430 -17.20 6.74 -16.92
C ILE A 430 -17.48 6.85 -18.42
N ALA A 431 -17.10 5.84 -19.23
CA ALA A 431 -17.40 5.85 -20.66
C ALA A 431 -18.91 5.86 -20.94
N TRP A 432 -19.71 5.16 -20.12
CA TRP A 432 -21.18 5.19 -20.22
C TRP A 432 -21.72 6.62 -20.06
N ARG A 433 -21.27 7.34 -19.04
CA ARG A 433 -21.62 8.74 -18.80
C ARG A 433 -21.17 9.63 -19.95
N ASP A 434 -19.91 9.49 -20.38
CA ASP A 434 -19.31 10.36 -21.40
C ASP A 434 -19.94 10.17 -22.78
N ALA A 435 -20.51 8.99 -23.05
CA ALA A 435 -21.33 8.71 -24.23
C ALA A 435 -22.77 9.28 -24.15
N GLY A 436 -23.14 9.94 -23.05
CA GLY A 436 -24.47 10.50 -22.82
C GLY A 436 -25.55 9.44 -22.57
N ALA A 437 -25.16 8.21 -22.19
CA ALA A 437 -26.11 7.16 -21.91
C ALA A 437 -26.82 7.38 -20.55
N PRO A 438 -28.09 6.94 -20.39
CA PRO A 438 -28.89 7.25 -19.21
C PRO A 438 -28.27 6.73 -17.91
N LEU A 439 -28.25 7.56 -16.88
CA LEU A 439 -27.90 7.21 -15.50
C LEU A 439 -29.01 7.69 -14.57
N VAL A 440 -29.34 6.87 -13.57
CA VAL A 440 -30.31 7.17 -12.52
C VAL A 440 -29.61 7.36 -11.18
N ARG A 441 -30.33 7.88 -10.18
CA ARG A 441 -29.86 8.08 -8.81
C ARG A 441 -30.74 7.27 -7.86
N GLU A 442 -30.20 6.83 -6.74
CA GLU A 442 -30.99 6.23 -5.65
C GLU A 442 -31.56 7.27 -4.69
#